data_AF-A0A2V9L0F6-F1
#
_entry.id   AF-A0A2V9L0F6-F1
#
_cell.length_a   1.000
_cell.length_b   1.000
_cell.length_c   1.000
_cell.angle_alpha   90.00
_cell.angle_beta   90.00
_cell.angle_gamma   90.00
#
_symmetry.space_group_name_H-M   'P 1'
#
loop_
_entity.id
_entity.type
_entity.pdbx_description
1 polymer ?
#
loop_
_entity_poly.entity_id
_entity_poly.type
_entity_poly.pdbx_seq_one_letter_code
_entity_poly.pdbx_strand_id
1 'polypeptide(L)'
;MVCVRHSLSREGSGGAPYGGARYPVEARMDARVFARFHLDVGIGDAVMKPLETVEGRGWLQFAGITTRPFRTIPQEQQVAEKLHAYTLPRRTPSSRAKDLIDLLLLTQSGKLEQNRIGEAVRVTFERRRTHALPSVIPAPPAGWRKQFRELATECRIAEDMQEAFAKVEAFFRPIASDWQK
;
A
#
# COMPACT_ATOMS: atom_id res chain seq x y z
N MET A 1 0.57 -23.71 20.72
CA MET A 1 1.61 -23.78 19.66
C MET A 1 0.98 -23.38 18.34
N VAL A 2 1.33 -22.21 17.79
CA VAL A 2 0.92 -21.84 16.42
C VAL A 2 1.85 -22.58 15.48
N CYS A 3 1.33 -23.58 14.77
CA CYS A 3 2.09 -24.31 13.77
C CYS A 3 1.66 -23.77 12.40
N VAL A 4 2.54 -23.02 11.74
CA VAL A 4 2.34 -22.60 10.35
C VAL A 4 2.83 -23.74 9.46
N ARG A 5 1.90 -24.51 8.88
CA ARG A 5 2.24 -25.44 7.79
C ARG A 5 2.08 -24.68 6.48
N HIS A 6 3.15 -24.59 5.71
CA HIS A 6 3.12 -24.05 4.35
C HIS A 6 3.05 -25.18 3.33
N SER A 7 2.04 -25.18 2.46
CA SER A 7 2.04 -25.94 1.21
C SER A 7 2.43 -24.98 0.08
N LEU A 8 3.58 -25.20 -0.54
CA LEU A 8 4.07 -24.39 -1.66
C LEU A 8 3.29 -24.75 -2.93
N SER A 9 2.13 -24.12 -3.15
CA SER A 9 1.48 -24.07 -4.45
C SER A 9 1.68 -22.67 -5.03
N ARG A 10 2.47 -22.58 -6.11
CA ARG A 10 2.88 -21.32 -6.75
C ARG A 10 1.75 -20.82 -7.64
N GLU A 11 1.04 -19.79 -7.19
CA GLU A 11 0.16 -19.01 -8.06
C GLU A 11 0.85 -17.68 -8.41
N GLY A 12 0.77 -17.29 -9.69
CA GLY A 12 1.36 -16.04 -10.17
C GLY A 12 0.73 -14.84 -9.48
N SER A 13 1.54 -14.01 -8.81
CA SER A 13 1.03 -12.77 -8.22
C SER A 13 0.81 -11.75 -9.33
N GLY A 14 -0.45 -11.50 -9.71
CA GLY A 14 -0.83 -10.43 -10.65
C GLY A 14 -0.56 -9.01 -10.14
N GLY A 15 0.15 -8.84 -9.02
CA GLY A 15 0.38 -7.56 -8.35
C GLY A 15 1.83 -7.03 -8.39
N ALA A 16 2.83 -7.88 -8.61
CA ALA A 16 4.24 -7.46 -8.61
C ALA A 16 4.77 -7.32 -10.06
N PRO A 17 5.18 -6.11 -10.50
CA PRO A 17 5.52 -5.85 -11.90
C PRO A 17 6.70 -6.67 -12.44
N TYR A 18 7.59 -7.19 -11.57
CA TYR A 18 8.76 -7.99 -11.96
C TYR A 18 8.67 -9.45 -11.55
N GLY A 19 7.45 -9.90 -11.25
CA GLY A 19 7.22 -11.20 -10.65
C GLY A 19 7.15 -11.13 -9.13
N GLY A 20 6.48 -12.14 -8.62
CA GLY A 20 6.23 -12.33 -7.21
C GLY A 20 5.58 -13.68 -7.02
N ALA A 21 5.56 -14.13 -5.78
CA ALA A 21 4.91 -15.38 -5.43
C ALA A 21 3.83 -15.09 -4.41
N ARG A 22 2.65 -15.66 -4.64
CA ARG A 22 1.56 -15.67 -3.68
C ARG A 22 1.51 -17.04 -3.03
N TYR A 23 1.64 -17.07 -1.71
CA TYR A 23 1.64 -18.31 -0.94
C TYR A 23 0.40 -18.38 -0.05
N PRO A 24 -0.41 -19.45 -0.14
CA PRO A 24 -1.46 -19.67 0.85
C PRO A 24 -0.83 -20.03 2.20
N VAL A 25 -1.36 -19.42 3.26
CA VAL A 25 -0.95 -19.65 4.64
C VAL A 25 -2.14 -20.19 5.43
N GLU A 26 -1.96 -21.35 6.06
CA GLU A 26 -2.89 -21.90 7.04
C GLU A 26 -2.32 -21.72 8.45
N ALA A 27 -2.95 -20.85 9.24
CA ALA A 27 -2.63 -20.68 10.64
C ALA A 27 -3.46 -21.65 11.48
N ARG A 28 -2.80 -22.50 12.28
CA ARG A 28 -3.45 -23.48 13.16
C ARG A 28 -3.23 -23.14 14.63
N MET A 29 -4.28 -23.34 15.43
CA MET A 29 -4.27 -23.20 16.89
C MET A 29 -4.90 -24.44 17.49
N ASP A 30 -4.17 -25.12 18.39
CA ASP A 30 -4.59 -26.38 19.01
C ASP A 30 -5.06 -27.43 17.97
N ALA A 31 -4.21 -27.66 16.97
CA ALA A 31 -4.46 -28.52 15.81
C ALA A 31 -5.69 -28.16 14.93
N ARG A 32 -6.46 -27.13 15.24
CA ARG A 32 -7.58 -26.62 14.43
C ARG A 32 -7.13 -25.48 13.52
N VAL A 33 -7.76 -25.37 12.36
CA VAL A 33 -7.53 -24.22 11.45
C VAL A 33 -8.16 -22.99 12.09
N PHE A 34 -7.33 -21.98 12.36
CA PHE A 34 -7.76 -20.71 12.93
C PHE A 34 -8.01 -19.67 11.83
N ALA A 35 -7.10 -19.56 10.87
CA ALA A 35 -7.23 -18.63 9.76
C ALA A 35 -6.53 -19.14 8.49
N ARG A 36 -7.03 -18.70 7.34
CA ARG A 36 -6.37 -18.88 6.05
C ARG A 36 -6.23 -17.52 5.38
N PHE A 37 -5.04 -17.20 4.90
CA PHE A 37 -4.76 -15.97 4.18
C PHE A 37 -3.66 -16.19 3.15
N HIS A 38 -3.35 -15.17 2.35
CA HIS A 38 -2.26 -15.24 1.38
C HIS A 38 -1.11 -14.33 1.80
N LEU A 39 0.12 -14.80 1.63
CA LEU A 39 1.34 -14.02 1.73
C LEU A 39 1.82 -13.68 0.31
N ASP A 40 1.80 -12.40 -0.03
CA ASP A 40 2.34 -11.89 -1.28
C ASP A 40 3.81 -11.49 -1.09
N VAL A 41 4.69 -12.08 -1.90
CA VAL A 41 6.12 -11.76 -1.94
C VAL A 41 6.41 -11.07 -3.27
N GLY A 42 6.60 -9.76 -3.24
CA GLY A 42 7.04 -8.97 -4.39
C GLY A 42 8.56 -9.05 -4.56
N ILE A 43 9.03 -9.17 -5.79
CA ILE A 43 10.46 -9.12 -6.14
C ILE A 43 10.68 -7.94 -7.08
N GLY A 44 11.85 -7.31 -6.97
CA GLY A 44 12.35 -6.39 -7.98
C GLY A 44 11.94 -4.93 -7.82
N ASP A 45 11.08 -4.58 -6.86
CA ASP A 45 10.87 -3.18 -6.48
C ASP A 45 12.13 -2.60 -5.80
N ALA A 46 12.33 -1.29 -5.93
CA ALA A 46 13.39 -0.60 -5.22
C ALA A 46 13.11 -0.63 -3.71
N VAL A 47 14.15 -0.79 -2.88
CA VAL A 47 14.00 -0.78 -1.42
C VAL A 47 14.78 0.40 -0.87
N MET A 48 14.07 1.47 -0.52
CA MET A 48 14.66 2.64 0.11
C MET A 48 15.14 2.30 1.52
N LYS A 49 16.29 2.89 1.88
CA LYS A 49 16.88 2.79 3.21
C LYS A 49 16.84 4.16 3.90
N PRO A 50 16.91 4.21 5.25
CA PRO A 50 16.80 3.07 6.16
C PRO A 50 15.39 2.46 6.16
N LEU A 51 15.27 1.17 6.48
CA LEU A 51 13.95 0.57 6.74
C LEU A 51 13.41 1.09 8.07
N GLU A 52 12.10 1.29 8.13
CA GLU A 52 11.42 1.64 9.37
C GLU A 52 11.24 0.41 10.25
N THR A 53 11.23 0.61 11.57
CA THR A 53 10.86 -0.41 12.54
C THR A 53 9.48 -0.09 13.06
N VAL A 54 8.55 -1.03 12.93
CA VAL A 54 7.19 -0.90 13.46
C VAL A 54 7.01 -1.86 14.62
N GLU A 55 6.51 -1.33 15.72
CA GLU A 55 6.10 -2.13 16.87
C GLU A 55 4.73 -2.76 16.62
N GLY A 56 4.66 -4.08 16.75
CA GLY A 56 3.40 -4.79 16.69
C GLY A 56 2.47 -4.40 17.83
N ARG A 57 1.15 -4.41 17.58
CA ARG A 57 0.17 -4.20 18.66
C ARG A 57 0.09 -5.44 19.54
N GLY A 58 -0.01 -5.23 20.85
CA GLY A 58 -0.06 -6.26 21.90
C GLY A 58 -1.31 -7.13 21.92
N TRP A 59 -1.96 -7.41 20.79
CA TRP A 59 -3.27 -8.07 20.73
C TRP A 59 -3.30 -9.43 21.41
N LEU A 60 -2.18 -10.15 21.45
CA LEU A 60 -2.08 -11.49 22.04
C LEU A 60 -1.35 -11.50 23.39
N GLN A 61 -1.06 -10.32 23.97
CA GLN A 61 -0.38 -10.24 25.28
C GLN A 61 -1.21 -10.90 26.39
N PHE A 62 -2.55 -10.84 26.31
CA PHE A 62 -3.44 -11.52 27.25
C PHE A 62 -3.21 -13.05 27.29
N ALA A 63 -2.64 -13.62 26.22
CA ALA A 63 -2.31 -15.03 26.09
C ALA A 63 -0.81 -15.31 26.33
N GLY A 64 -0.06 -14.34 26.89
CA GLY A 64 1.38 -14.47 27.13
C GLY A 64 2.25 -14.40 25.88
N ILE A 65 1.68 -14.01 24.72
CA ILE A 65 2.42 -13.89 23.46
C ILE A 65 2.93 -12.45 23.33
N THR A 66 4.25 -12.30 23.38
CA THR A 66 4.90 -10.98 23.25
C THR A 66 4.93 -10.52 21.79
N THR A 67 4.84 -9.21 21.61
CA THR A 67 5.02 -8.57 20.30
C THR A 67 6.50 -8.53 19.94
N ARG A 68 6.78 -8.60 18.64
CA ARG A 68 8.13 -8.38 18.10
C ARG A 68 8.09 -7.22 17.11
N PRO A 69 9.09 -6.33 17.13
CA PRO A 69 9.23 -5.33 16.08
C PRO A 69 9.48 -6.02 14.74
N PHE A 70 9.00 -5.41 13.67
CA PHE A 70 9.26 -5.85 12.30
C PHE A 70 9.66 -4.67 11.43
N ARG A 71 10.30 -4.97 10.29
CA ARG A 71 10.77 -3.95 9.35
C ARG A 71 9.71 -3.65 8.30
N THR A 72 9.56 -2.37 7.98
CA THR A 72 8.74 -1.89 6.87
C THR A 72 9.56 -1.01 5.94
N ILE A 73 9.12 -0.89 4.70
CA ILE A 73 9.61 0.17 3.82
C ILE A 73 9.19 1.54 4.38
N PRO A 74 9.97 2.60 4.13
CA PRO A 74 9.63 3.96 4.56
C PRO A 74 8.25 4.39 4.07
N GLN A 75 7.56 5.25 4.84
CA GLN A 75 6.25 5.74 4.45
C GLN A 75 6.29 6.48 3.11
N GLU A 76 7.38 7.18 2.79
CA GLU A 76 7.56 7.84 1.49
C GLU A 76 7.51 6.84 0.34
N GLN A 77 8.16 5.67 0.51
CA GLN A 77 8.10 4.60 -0.47
C GLN A 77 6.68 4.02 -0.58
N GLN A 78 5.99 3.83 0.55
CA GLN A 78 4.60 3.35 0.53
C GLN A 78 3.69 4.32 -0.25
N VAL A 79 3.84 5.63 -0.02
CA VAL A 79 3.11 6.69 -0.74
C VAL A 79 3.42 6.65 -2.23
N ALA A 80 4.71 6.59 -2.60
CA ALA A 80 5.13 6.54 -3.99
C ALA A 80 4.59 5.30 -4.73
N GLU A 81 4.63 4.13 -4.10
CA GLU A 81 4.10 2.90 -4.68
C GLU A 81 2.58 2.93 -4.84
N LYS A 82 1.85 3.52 -3.88
CA LYS A 82 0.40 3.71 -3.94
C LYS A 82 0.03 4.72 -5.03
N LEU A 83 0.76 5.83 -5.13
CA LEU A 83 0.59 6.82 -6.20
C LEU A 83 0.76 6.15 -7.56
N HIS A 84 1.87 5.45 -7.78
CA HIS A 84 2.11 4.72 -9.03
C HIS A 84 0.99 3.71 -9.33
N ALA A 85 0.51 2.98 -8.33
CA ALA A 85 -0.57 2.02 -8.53
C ALA A 85 -1.91 2.70 -8.88
N TYR A 86 -2.20 3.83 -8.26
CA TYR A 86 -3.38 4.67 -8.51
C TYR A 86 -3.36 5.23 -9.93
N THR A 87 -2.23 5.77 -10.39
CA THR A 87 -2.09 6.44 -11.70
C THR A 87 -1.88 5.50 -12.87
N LEU A 88 -1.57 4.22 -12.62
CA LEU A 88 -1.32 3.25 -13.68
C LEU A 88 -2.52 3.13 -14.65
N PRO A 89 -2.35 3.41 -15.95
CA PRO A 89 -3.40 3.27 -16.95
C PRO A 89 -3.91 1.83 -17.04
N ARG A 90 -5.24 1.65 -17.05
CA ARG A 90 -5.87 0.33 -17.10
C ARG A 90 -7.01 0.30 -18.11
N ARG A 91 -7.19 -0.86 -18.75
CA ARG A 91 -8.28 -1.12 -19.70
C ARG A 91 -9.60 -1.47 -19.01
N THR A 92 -9.55 -2.03 -17.80
CA THR A 92 -10.72 -2.41 -17.02
C THR A 92 -10.87 -1.49 -15.80
N PRO A 93 -12.11 -1.25 -15.31
CA PRO A 93 -12.34 -0.54 -14.06
C PRO A 93 -11.49 -1.13 -12.95
N SER A 94 -10.73 -0.28 -12.26
CA SER A 94 -9.83 -0.73 -11.21
C SER A 94 -10.60 -0.85 -9.88
N SER A 95 -10.20 -1.78 -9.02
CA SER A 95 -10.71 -1.91 -7.64
C SER A 95 -9.86 -1.12 -6.63
N ARG A 96 -9.16 -0.07 -7.10
CA ARG A 96 -8.16 0.68 -6.33
C ARG A 96 -8.71 1.85 -5.53
N ALA A 97 -10.01 1.87 -5.21
CA ALA A 97 -10.57 2.83 -4.25
C ALA A 97 -9.80 2.84 -2.92
N LYS A 98 -9.25 1.67 -2.53
CA LYS A 98 -8.35 1.52 -1.38
C LYS A 98 -7.05 2.32 -1.50
N ASP A 99 -6.45 2.42 -2.68
CA ASP A 99 -5.20 3.18 -2.84
C ASP A 99 -5.42 4.68 -2.55
N LEU A 100 -6.61 5.22 -2.84
CA LEU A 100 -6.97 6.60 -2.47
C LEU A 100 -7.08 6.79 -0.95
N ILE A 101 -7.70 5.83 -0.25
CA ILE A 101 -7.78 5.81 1.22
C ILE A 101 -6.38 5.74 1.83
N ASP A 102 -5.55 4.82 1.35
CA ASP A 102 -4.17 4.64 1.84
C ASP A 102 -3.34 5.92 1.61
N LEU A 103 -3.45 6.55 0.44
CA LEU A 103 -2.80 7.84 0.15
C LEU A 103 -3.26 8.95 1.10
N LEU A 104 -4.56 9.06 1.35
CA LEU A 104 -5.09 10.05 2.29
C LEU A 104 -4.50 9.85 3.69
N LEU A 105 -4.54 8.62 4.21
CA LEU A 105 -4.06 8.30 5.55
C LEU A 105 -2.55 8.51 5.70
N LEU A 106 -1.77 8.11 4.70
CA LEU A 106 -0.31 8.27 4.73
C LEU A 106 0.10 9.74 4.63
N THR A 107 -0.52 10.51 3.73
CA THR A 107 -0.21 11.95 3.56
C THR A 107 -0.64 12.80 4.75
N GLN A 108 -1.69 12.41 5.47
CA GLN A 108 -2.13 13.08 6.70
C GLN A 108 -1.37 12.63 7.96
N SER A 109 -0.54 11.60 7.88
CA SER A 109 0.17 11.06 9.06
C SER A 109 1.13 12.05 9.72
N GLY A 110 1.57 13.09 8.99
CA GLY A 110 2.55 14.08 9.44
C GLY A 110 3.98 13.55 9.57
N LYS A 111 4.25 12.35 9.05
CA LYS A 111 5.55 11.65 9.23
C LYS A 111 6.45 11.66 7.99
N LEU A 112 5.98 12.26 6.88
CA LEU A 112 6.70 12.24 5.62
C LEU A 112 7.74 13.36 5.56
N GLU A 113 8.97 13.00 5.18
CA GLU A 113 10.01 13.97 4.89
C GLU A 113 9.91 14.47 3.44
N GLN A 114 9.76 15.78 3.23
CA GLN A 114 9.49 16.36 1.91
C GLN A 114 10.59 16.11 0.87
N ASN A 115 11.86 16.12 1.30
CA ASN A 115 12.98 15.79 0.42
C ASN A 115 12.99 14.31 0.00
N ARG A 116 12.53 13.41 0.88
CA ARG A 116 12.52 11.96 0.62
C ARG A 116 11.32 11.53 -0.22
N ILE A 117 10.18 12.20 -0.13
CA ILE A 117 9.00 11.84 -0.94
C ILE A 117 9.24 12.05 -2.43
N GLY A 118 9.91 13.14 -2.84
CA GLY A 118 10.25 13.37 -4.24
C GLY A 118 11.18 12.28 -4.78
N GLU A 119 12.20 11.91 -4.02
CA GLU A 119 13.09 10.80 -4.37
C GLU A 119 12.35 9.45 -4.43
N ALA A 120 11.46 9.17 -3.47
CA ALA A 120 10.68 7.94 -3.44
C ALA A 120 9.79 7.79 -4.68
N VAL A 121 9.10 8.87 -5.06
CA VAL A 121 8.31 8.92 -6.29
C VAL A 121 9.20 8.67 -7.50
N ARG A 122 10.34 9.37 -7.59
CA ARG A 122 11.31 9.20 -8.68
C ARG A 122 11.76 7.76 -8.84
N VAL A 123 12.32 7.19 -7.78
CA VAL A 123 12.87 5.84 -7.77
C VAL A 123 11.78 4.82 -8.11
N THR A 124 10.57 4.99 -7.59
CA THR A 124 9.45 4.08 -7.86
C THR A 124 9.06 4.09 -9.33
N PHE A 125 8.85 5.27 -9.92
CA PHE A 125 8.44 5.39 -11.32
C PHE A 125 9.57 5.00 -12.29
N GLU A 126 10.81 5.42 -12.04
CA GLU A 126 11.99 5.04 -12.83
C GLU A 126 12.31 3.55 -12.76
N ARG A 127 12.02 2.92 -11.62
CA ARG A 127 12.15 1.48 -11.48
C ARG A 127 11.06 0.83 -12.32
N ARG A 128 9.78 1.09 -12.00
CA ARG A 128 8.59 0.44 -12.56
C ARG A 128 8.43 0.62 -14.07
N ARG A 129 8.81 1.77 -14.63
CA ARG A 129 8.84 2.06 -16.08
C ARG A 129 7.58 1.64 -16.85
N THR A 130 6.41 1.70 -16.19
CA THR A 130 5.14 1.34 -16.82
C THR A 130 4.43 2.55 -17.42
N HIS A 131 4.60 3.72 -16.80
CA HIS A 131 4.08 5.01 -17.25
C HIS A 131 4.87 6.13 -16.57
N ALA A 132 4.82 7.34 -17.13
CA ALA A 132 5.38 8.53 -16.50
C ALA A 132 4.49 9.02 -15.34
N LEU A 133 5.07 9.76 -14.40
CA LEU A 133 4.30 10.50 -13.39
C LEU A 133 3.41 11.52 -14.12
N PRO A 134 2.07 11.47 -13.96
CA PRO A 134 1.20 12.40 -14.66
C PRO A 134 1.33 13.81 -14.08
N SER A 135 1.21 14.82 -14.94
CA SER A 135 1.20 16.24 -14.56
C SER A 135 0.01 16.60 -13.67
N VAL A 136 -1.10 15.89 -13.86
CA VAL A 136 -2.34 16.01 -13.09
C VAL A 136 -2.78 14.60 -12.70
N ILE A 137 -3.01 14.37 -11.41
CA ILE A 137 -3.50 13.07 -10.94
C ILE A 137 -4.94 12.88 -11.45
N PRO A 138 -5.27 11.75 -12.11
CA PRO A 138 -6.62 11.54 -12.62
C PRO A 138 -7.64 11.44 -11.47
N ALA A 139 -8.79 12.09 -11.65
CA ALA A 139 -9.89 12.00 -10.70
C ALA A 139 -10.38 10.55 -10.55
N PRO A 140 -10.81 10.14 -9.34
CA PRO A 140 -11.33 8.80 -9.13
C PRO A 140 -12.63 8.60 -9.91
N PRO A 141 -12.82 7.45 -10.59
CA PRO A 141 -14.03 7.20 -11.36
C PRO A 141 -15.24 7.07 -10.43
N ALA A 142 -16.43 7.47 -10.93
CA ALA A 142 -17.67 7.45 -10.15
C ALA A 142 -18.01 6.05 -9.57
N GLY A 143 -17.60 4.98 -10.25
CA GLY A 143 -17.79 3.60 -9.81
C GLY A 143 -17.11 3.26 -8.48
N TRP A 144 -16.14 4.06 -8.00
CA TRP A 144 -15.48 3.84 -6.72
C TRP A 144 -16.29 4.33 -5.53
N ARG A 145 -17.32 5.19 -5.72
CA ARG A 145 -18.03 5.86 -4.60
C ARG A 145 -18.52 4.89 -3.52
N LYS A 146 -19.11 3.76 -3.91
CA LYS A 146 -19.64 2.77 -2.95
C LYS A 146 -18.50 2.16 -2.14
N GLN A 147 -17.50 1.60 -2.82
CA GLN A 147 -16.35 0.95 -2.19
C GLN A 147 -15.56 1.93 -1.31
N PHE A 148 -15.37 3.17 -1.77
CA PHE A 148 -14.71 4.21 -0.99
C PHE A 148 -15.46 4.49 0.31
N ARG A 149 -16.78 4.66 0.26
CA ARG A 149 -17.61 4.94 1.46
C ARG A 149 -17.53 3.82 2.50
N GLU A 150 -17.58 2.57 2.05
CA GLU A 150 -17.44 1.40 2.92
C GLU A 150 -16.08 1.42 3.64
N LEU A 151 -14.98 1.59 2.89
CA LEU A 151 -13.63 1.67 3.45
C LEU A 151 -13.42 2.90 4.36
N ALA A 152 -13.92 4.07 3.95
CA ALA A 152 -13.83 5.30 4.74
C ALA A 152 -14.52 5.13 6.10
N THR A 153 -15.66 4.45 6.14
CA THR A 153 -16.38 4.15 7.39
C THR A 153 -15.54 3.27 8.31
N GLU A 154 -14.93 2.20 7.78
CA GLU A 154 -14.03 1.32 8.54
C GLU A 154 -12.82 2.06 9.11
N CYS A 155 -12.26 2.99 8.34
CA CYS A 155 -11.12 3.81 8.71
C CYS A 155 -11.49 5.04 9.55
N ARG A 156 -12.79 5.31 9.77
CA ARG A 156 -13.32 6.52 10.44
C ARG A 156 -12.87 7.82 9.76
N ILE A 157 -12.80 7.80 8.44
CA ILE A 157 -12.56 8.96 7.59
C ILE A 157 -13.88 9.70 7.39
N ALA A 158 -13.89 11.01 7.63
CA ALA A 158 -15.09 11.84 7.49
C ALA A 158 -15.26 12.38 6.06
N GLU A 159 -14.14 12.54 5.36
CA GLU A 159 -14.09 13.05 3.99
C GLU A 159 -14.84 12.16 3.01
N ASP A 160 -15.58 12.79 2.09
CA ASP A 160 -16.08 12.07 0.93
C ASP A 160 -14.97 11.80 -0.10
N MET A 161 -15.30 11.06 -1.16
CA MET A 161 -14.31 10.66 -2.17
C MET A 161 -13.71 11.87 -2.92
N GLN A 162 -14.49 12.92 -3.13
CA GLN A 162 -14.06 14.13 -3.82
C GLN A 162 -13.14 14.96 -2.92
N GLU A 163 -13.49 15.12 -1.66
CA GLU A 163 -12.68 15.81 -0.65
C GLU A 163 -11.36 15.09 -0.40
N ALA A 164 -11.39 13.76 -0.24
CA ALA A 164 -10.21 12.93 -0.10
C ALA A 164 -9.28 13.06 -1.31
N PHE A 165 -9.84 13.01 -2.53
CA PHE A 165 -9.08 13.23 -3.75
C PHE A 165 -8.46 14.63 -3.80
N ALA A 166 -9.20 15.69 -3.49
CA ALA A 166 -8.68 17.05 -3.50
C ALA A 166 -7.48 17.23 -2.56
N LYS A 167 -7.53 16.62 -1.37
CA LYS A 167 -6.41 16.64 -0.41
C LYS A 167 -5.18 15.91 -0.96
N VAL A 168 -5.39 14.73 -1.54
CA VAL A 168 -4.32 13.93 -2.15
C VAL A 168 -3.70 14.65 -3.35
N GLU A 169 -4.52 15.23 -4.24
CA GLU A 169 -4.05 15.99 -5.38
C GLU A 169 -3.23 17.22 -4.95
N ALA A 170 -3.72 17.97 -3.96
CA ALA A 170 -3.02 19.13 -3.42
C ALA A 170 -1.63 18.77 -2.85
N PHE A 171 -1.52 17.61 -2.18
CA PHE A 171 -0.25 17.11 -1.66
C PHE A 171 0.78 16.83 -2.77
N PHE A 172 0.34 16.23 -3.88
CA PHE A 172 1.25 15.81 -4.96
C PHE A 172 1.54 16.86 -6.02
N ARG A 173 0.72 17.92 -6.12
CA ARG A 173 0.90 19.02 -7.08
C ARG A 173 2.32 19.61 -7.11
N PRO A 174 2.98 19.92 -5.97
CA PRO A 174 4.37 20.41 -6.01
C PRO A 174 5.35 19.37 -6.55
N ILE A 175 5.18 18.10 -6.19
CA ILE A 175 6.06 16.99 -6.62
C ILE A 175 5.97 16.78 -8.12
N ALA A 176 4.77 16.80 -8.68
CA ALA A 176 4.55 16.66 -10.13
C ALA A 176 5.12 17.84 -10.93
N SER A 177 5.17 19.04 -10.33
CA SER A 177 5.73 20.24 -10.96
C SER A 177 7.25 20.20 -11.02
N ASP A 178 7.90 19.71 -9.97
CA ASP A 178 9.37 19.57 -9.95
C ASP A 178 9.87 18.43 -10.85
N TRP A 179 9.03 17.44 -11.15
CA TRP A 179 9.33 16.38 -12.12
C TRP A 179 9.43 16.88 -13.57
N GLN A 180 8.77 17.99 -13.89
CA GLN A 180 8.68 18.51 -15.26
C GLN A 180 9.82 19.47 -15.63
N LYS A 181 10.65 19.84 -14.65
CA LYS A 181 11.85 20.68 -14.84
C LYS A 181 13.05 19.80 -15.16
#